data_AF-A0A5C0B3Q1-F1
#
_entry.id   AF-A0A5C0B3Q1-F1
#
_cell.length_a   1.000
_cell.length_b   1.000
_cell.length_c   1.000
_cell.angle_alpha   90.00
_cell.angle_beta   90.00
_cell.angle_gamma   90.00
#
_symmetry.space_group_name_H-M   'P 1'
#
loop_
_entity.id
_entity.type
_entity.pdbx_description
1 polymer ?
#
loop_
_entity_poly.entity_id
_entity_poly.type
_entity_poly.pdbx_seq_one_letter_code
_entity_poly.pdbx_strand_id
1 'polypeptide(L)'
;MLYASRLAGAGQRGLFVLAGFMLAFSAQAATSPENARKTCLNVATMARSFMEARQRDVPMEEVMRATEDMPKGTVPLAREMITDAFVQTRRDTPDARKKAAEEFEADYYASCYEQLTQ
;
A
#
# COMPACT_ATOMS: atom_id res chain seq x y z
N MET A 1 79.71 24.99 19.45
CA MET A 1 78.86 25.66 18.43
C MET A 1 77.41 25.53 18.91
N LEU A 2 76.85 26.59 19.49
CA LEU A 2 75.89 27.52 18.86
C LEU A 2 74.50 26.86 18.68
N TYR A 3 73.57 27.05 19.62
CA TYR A 3 72.63 28.17 19.82
C TYR A 3 71.25 27.92 19.15
N ALA A 4 70.21 28.23 19.96
CA ALA A 4 68.91 28.80 19.57
C ALA A 4 67.77 27.90 19.02
N SER A 5 66.88 27.53 19.93
CA SER A 5 65.48 27.97 20.06
C SER A 5 64.73 28.57 18.84
N ARG A 6 63.49 28.08 18.61
CA ARG A 6 62.23 28.81 18.28
C ARG A 6 61.07 27.78 18.37
N LEU A 7 60.24 27.79 19.41
CA LEU A 7 59.03 28.59 19.67
C LEU A 7 57.89 28.48 18.64
N ALA A 8 56.69 28.26 19.23
CA ALA A 8 55.36 28.69 18.81
C ALA A 8 54.49 27.70 18.00
N GLY A 9 53.34 27.37 18.59
CA GLY A 9 52.24 26.65 17.93
C GLY A 9 51.18 26.15 18.91
N ALA A 10 50.61 27.06 19.71
CA ALA A 10 49.43 26.78 20.52
C ALA A 10 48.17 26.74 19.63
N GLY A 11 47.23 25.85 19.96
CA GLY A 11 45.89 25.80 19.39
C GLY A 11 45.52 24.36 19.03
N GLN A 12 44.35 23.81 19.35
CA GLN A 12 43.10 24.42 19.79
C GLN A 12 42.27 23.26 20.36
N ARG A 13 41.77 23.45 21.57
CA ARG A 13 40.90 22.50 22.28
C ARG A 13 39.66 22.22 21.42
N GLY A 14 39.62 21.05 20.80
CA GLY A 14 38.46 20.54 20.06
C GLY A 14 37.37 20.12 21.05
N LEU A 15 36.45 21.03 21.27
CA LEU A 15 35.19 20.89 21.98
C LEU A 15 34.47 19.59 21.58
N PHE A 16 34.21 18.70 22.54
CA PHE A 16 33.27 17.58 22.39
C PHE A 16 31.87 18.16 22.14
N VAL A 17 31.47 18.26 20.87
CA VAL A 17 30.08 18.56 20.49
C VAL A 17 29.30 17.26 20.61
N LEU A 18 28.61 17.10 21.73
CA LEU A 18 27.50 16.15 21.90
C LEU A 18 26.42 16.52 20.89
N ALA A 19 26.48 15.93 19.70
CA ALA A 19 25.42 16.01 18.71
C ALA A 19 24.19 15.29 19.26
N GLY A 20 23.29 16.06 19.85
CA GLY A 20 21.97 15.61 20.27
C GLY A 20 21.23 15.02 19.08
N PHE A 21 20.99 13.72 19.14
CA PHE A 21 20.16 12.98 18.21
C PHE A 21 18.70 13.45 18.43
N MET A 22 18.32 14.58 17.82
CA MET A 22 16.92 14.99 17.73
C MET A 22 16.20 13.94 16.88
N LEU A 23 15.54 13.00 17.55
CA LEU A 23 14.57 12.10 16.94
C LEU A 23 13.40 12.95 16.45
N ALA A 24 13.47 13.37 15.19
CA ALA A 24 12.34 13.88 14.45
C ALA A 24 11.33 12.72 14.31
N PHE A 25 10.44 12.60 15.30
CA PHE A 25 9.31 11.68 15.27
C PHE A 25 8.37 12.16 14.15
N SER A 26 8.54 11.60 12.95
CA SER A 26 7.64 11.86 11.84
C SER A 26 6.25 11.36 12.23
N ALA A 27 5.36 12.29 12.58
CA ALA A 27 3.96 12.02 12.83
C ALA A 27 3.36 11.43 11.55
N GLN A 28 3.24 10.11 11.48
CA GLN A 28 2.43 9.45 10.49
C GLN A 28 0.99 9.85 10.78
N ALA A 29 0.38 10.62 9.88
CA ALA A 29 -1.01 11.00 10.00
C ALA A 29 -1.85 9.72 9.90
N ALA A 30 -2.26 9.19 11.06
CA ALA A 30 -3.17 8.05 11.14
C ALA A 30 -4.43 8.39 10.34
N THR A 31 -4.80 7.51 9.41
CA THR A 31 -6.06 7.67 8.67
C THR A 31 -7.21 7.53 9.66
N SER A 32 -8.15 8.48 9.65
CA SER A 32 -9.37 8.37 10.47
C SER A 32 -10.05 7.01 10.22
N PRO A 33 -10.52 6.30 11.27
CA PRO A 33 -11.21 5.03 11.11
C PRO A 33 -12.42 5.09 10.15
N GLU A 34 -13.08 6.25 10.07
CA GLU A 34 -14.19 6.47 9.14
C GLU A 34 -13.72 6.50 7.69
N ASN A 35 -12.58 7.18 7.43
CA ASN A 35 -11.99 7.26 6.09
C ASN A 35 -11.45 5.89 5.67
N ALA A 36 -10.80 5.16 6.57
CA ALA A 36 -10.36 3.79 6.32
C ALA A 36 -11.53 2.89 5.91
N ARG A 37 -12.65 2.95 6.66
CA ARG A 37 -13.87 2.19 6.33
C ARG A 37 -14.39 2.53 4.93
N LYS A 38 -14.51 3.81 4.57
CA LYS A 38 -15.00 4.23 3.25
C LYS A 38 -14.09 3.75 2.13
N THR A 39 -12.78 3.88 2.29
CA THR A 39 -11.78 3.39 1.33
C THR A 39 -11.92 1.88 1.14
N CYS A 40 -12.01 1.11 2.23
CA CYS A 40 -12.10 -0.34 2.13
C CYS A 40 -13.42 -0.85 1.57
N LEU A 41 -14.53 -0.13 1.77
CA LEU A 41 -15.79 -0.42 1.08
C LEU A 41 -15.67 -0.27 -0.45
N ASN A 42 -14.95 0.75 -0.92
CA ASN A 42 -14.72 0.93 -2.35
C ASN A 42 -13.83 -0.19 -2.92
N VAL A 43 -12.78 -0.57 -2.20
CA VAL A 43 -11.91 -1.70 -2.57
C VAL A 43 -12.71 -3.00 -2.63
N ALA A 44 -13.51 -3.29 -1.61
CA ALA A 44 -14.35 -4.49 -1.56
C ALA A 44 -15.35 -4.53 -2.72
N THR A 45 -16.03 -3.41 -3.01
CA THR A 45 -16.99 -3.29 -4.12
C THR A 45 -16.33 -3.54 -5.48
N MET A 46 -15.11 -3.04 -5.68
CA MET A 46 -14.33 -3.28 -6.88
C MET A 46 -13.92 -4.75 -6.99
N ALA A 47 -13.48 -5.37 -5.89
CA ALA A 47 -13.14 -6.80 -5.82
C ALA A 47 -14.32 -7.67 -6.24
N ARG A 48 -15.49 -7.40 -5.65
CA ARG A 48 -16.75 -8.07 -5.97
C ARG A 48 -17.03 -8.00 -7.47
N SER A 49 -16.93 -6.81 -8.05
CA SER A 49 -17.23 -6.58 -9.48
C SER A 49 -16.30 -7.38 -10.41
N PHE A 50 -15.01 -7.47 -10.09
CA PHE A 50 -14.05 -8.27 -10.86
C PHE A 50 -14.29 -9.77 -10.71
N MET A 51 -14.60 -10.25 -9.50
CA MET A 51 -14.99 -11.65 -9.29
C MET A 51 -16.28 -11.98 -10.03
N GLU A 52 -17.29 -11.12 -9.98
CA GLU A 52 -18.52 -11.32 -10.75
C GLU A 52 -18.26 -11.38 -12.26
N ALA A 53 -17.39 -10.53 -12.80
CA ALA A 53 -16.97 -10.58 -14.19
C ALA A 53 -16.30 -11.92 -14.53
N ARG A 54 -15.38 -12.38 -13.67
CA ARG A 54 -14.76 -13.70 -13.79
C ARG A 54 -15.78 -14.84 -13.79
N GLN A 55 -16.74 -14.79 -12.88
CA GLN A 55 -17.77 -15.81 -12.72
C GLN A 55 -18.77 -15.84 -13.89
N ARG A 56 -18.91 -14.72 -14.63
CA ARG A 56 -19.71 -14.60 -15.86
C ARG A 56 -18.94 -14.91 -17.14
N ASP A 57 -17.69 -15.36 -17.05
CA ASP A 57 -16.84 -15.66 -18.20
C ASP A 57 -16.49 -14.44 -19.07
N VAL A 58 -16.46 -13.25 -18.47
CA VAL A 58 -15.94 -12.06 -19.16
C VAL A 58 -14.45 -12.25 -19.40
N PRO A 59 -13.91 -12.02 -20.61
CA PRO A 59 -12.48 -12.14 -20.87
C PRO A 59 -11.65 -11.21 -19.99
N MET A 60 -10.52 -11.70 -19.46
CA MET A 60 -9.63 -10.88 -18.60
C MET A 60 -9.20 -9.59 -19.30
N GLU A 61 -8.88 -9.66 -20.59
CA GLU A 61 -8.47 -8.50 -21.39
C GLU A 61 -9.52 -7.37 -21.35
N GLU A 62 -10.81 -7.73 -21.44
CA GLU A 62 -11.90 -6.75 -21.40
C GLU A 62 -11.99 -6.09 -20.02
N VAL A 63 -11.85 -6.87 -18.94
CA VAL A 63 -11.83 -6.34 -17.57
C VAL A 63 -10.59 -5.47 -17.32
N MET A 64 -9.43 -5.88 -17.85
CA MET A 64 -8.19 -5.11 -17.75
C MET A 64 -8.28 -3.78 -18.50
N ARG A 65 -8.88 -3.75 -19.69
CA ARG A 65 -9.10 -2.52 -20.47
C ARG A 65 -9.98 -1.52 -19.72
N ALA A 66 -10.96 -2.00 -18.95
CA ALA A 66 -11.77 -1.13 -18.09
C ALA A 66 -10.98 -0.39 -17.00
N THR A 67 -9.74 -0.82 -16.70
CA THR A 67 -8.86 -0.10 -15.77
C THR A 67 -8.17 1.11 -16.39
N GLU A 68 -8.15 1.24 -17.73
CA GLU A 68 -7.44 2.34 -18.41
C GLU A 68 -8.05 3.71 -18.12
N ASP A 69 -9.36 3.74 -17.86
CA ASP A 69 -10.11 4.96 -17.51
C ASP A 69 -10.08 5.28 -16.01
N MET A 70 -9.46 4.43 -15.18
CA MET A 70 -9.38 4.65 -13.73
C MET A 70 -8.30 5.68 -13.37
N PRO A 71 -8.41 6.34 -12.21
CA PRO A 71 -7.34 7.19 -11.70
C PRO A 71 -6.01 6.44 -11.64
N LYS A 72 -4.91 7.07 -12.10
CA LYS A 72 -3.59 6.43 -12.24
C LYS A 72 -3.10 5.74 -10.96
N GLY A 73 -3.44 6.27 -9.78
CA GLY A 73 -3.08 5.68 -8.49
C GLY A 73 -3.83 4.39 -8.14
N THR A 74 -4.99 4.15 -8.76
CA THR A 74 -5.85 2.98 -8.51
C THR A 74 -5.55 1.84 -9.48
N VAL A 75 -5.03 2.15 -10.67
CA VAL A 75 -4.76 1.16 -11.73
C VAL A 75 -3.92 -0.04 -11.26
N PRO A 76 -2.82 0.14 -10.50
CA PRO A 76 -2.02 -1.01 -10.04
C PRO A 76 -2.83 -1.97 -9.15
N LEU A 77 -3.55 -1.42 -8.17
CA LEU A 77 -4.41 -2.20 -7.28
C LEU A 77 -5.53 -2.91 -8.06
N ALA A 78 -6.19 -2.22 -8.99
CA ALA A 78 -7.25 -2.81 -9.81
C ALA A 78 -6.73 -3.99 -10.64
N ARG A 79 -5.55 -3.87 -11.25
CA ARG A 79 -4.94 -4.95 -12.05
C ARG A 79 -4.55 -6.16 -11.20
N GLU A 80 -4.06 -5.95 -9.99
CA GLU A 80 -3.78 -7.02 -9.03
C GLU A 80 -5.07 -7.77 -8.69
N MET A 81 -6.13 -7.04 -8.33
CA MET A 81 -7.43 -7.62 -8.01
C MET A 81 -8.07 -8.40 -9.17
N ILE A 82 -7.92 -7.92 -10.40
CA ILE A 82 -8.38 -8.66 -11.59
C ILE A 82 -7.58 -9.95 -11.74
N THR A 83 -6.25 -9.90 -11.58
CA THR A 83 -5.41 -11.10 -11.69
C THR A 83 -5.82 -12.14 -10.65
N ASP A 84 -5.99 -11.71 -9.41
CA ASP A 84 -6.45 -12.56 -8.30
C ASP A 84 -7.85 -13.13 -8.52
N ALA A 85 -8.77 -12.33 -9.05
CA ALA A 85 -10.10 -12.84 -9.39
C ALA A 85 -10.01 -13.95 -10.43
N PHE A 86 -9.16 -13.80 -11.45
CA PHE A 86 -9.11 -14.69 -12.59
C PHE A 86 -8.31 -15.98 -12.39
N VAL A 87 -7.43 -16.05 -11.39
CA VAL A 87 -6.85 -17.33 -10.96
C VAL A 87 -7.88 -18.23 -10.25
N GLN A 88 -8.97 -17.65 -9.74
CA GLN A 88 -10.05 -18.43 -9.12
C GLN A 88 -10.86 -19.20 -10.17
N THR A 89 -11.30 -20.39 -9.76
CA THR A 89 -12.13 -21.26 -10.61
C THR A 89 -13.57 -20.73 -10.68
N ARG A 90 -14.16 -20.79 -11.86
CA ARG A 90 -15.58 -20.45 -12.06
C ARG A 90 -16.47 -21.49 -11.38
N ARG A 91 -17.59 -21.04 -10.84
CA ARG A 91 -18.61 -21.89 -10.23
C ARG A 91 -19.78 -22.10 -11.20
N ASP A 92 -20.33 -23.31 -11.18
CA ASP A 92 -21.36 -23.72 -12.14
C ASP A 92 -22.76 -23.22 -11.78
N THR A 93 -23.05 -23.03 -10.49
CA THR A 93 -24.36 -22.58 -10.02
C THR A 93 -24.39 -21.08 -9.73
N PRO A 94 -25.55 -20.40 -9.93
CA PRO A 94 -25.71 -18.98 -9.58
C PRO A 94 -25.37 -18.69 -8.12
N ASP A 95 -25.81 -19.54 -7.19
CA ASP A 95 -25.57 -19.35 -5.75
C ASP A 95 -24.08 -19.47 -5.40
N ALA A 96 -23.37 -20.43 -6.00
CA ALA A 96 -21.94 -20.58 -5.77
C ALA A 96 -21.14 -19.42 -6.39
N ARG A 97 -21.57 -18.88 -7.54
CA ARG A 97 -20.96 -17.67 -8.13
C ARG A 97 -21.15 -16.45 -7.24
N LYS A 98 -22.36 -16.26 -6.71
CA LYS A 98 -22.67 -15.18 -5.77
C LYS A 98 -21.82 -15.30 -4.52
N LYS A 99 -21.76 -16.49 -3.92
CA LYS A 99 -20.94 -16.76 -2.74
C LYS A 99 -19.45 -16.50 -3.00
N ALA A 100 -18.92 -16.90 -4.16
CA ALA A 100 -17.53 -16.62 -4.52
C ALA A 100 -17.24 -15.11 -4.61
N ALA A 101 -18.18 -14.31 -5.12
CA ALA A 101 -18.04 -12.85 -5.14
C ALA A 101 -18.11 -12.22 -3.75
N GLU A 102 -19.00 -12.70 -2.88
CA GLU A 102 -19.13 -12.23 -1.49
C GLU A 102 -17.90 -12.58 -0.63
N GLU A 103 -17.34 -13.78 -0.79
CA GLU A 103 -16.10 -14.18 -0.10
C GLU A 103 -14.92 -13.32 -0.57
N PHE A 104 -14.77 -13.13 -1.88
CA PHE A 104 -13.71 -12.30 -2.45
C PHE A 104 -13.83 -10.81 -2.04
N GLU A 105 -15.05 -10.29 -1.96
CA GLU A 105 -15.35 -8.96 -1.41
C GLU A 105 -14.89 -8.83 0.05
N ALA A 106 -15.24 -9.81 0.88
CA ALA A 106 -14.90 -9.82 2.31
C ALA A 106 -13.39 -9.91 2.55
N ASP A 107 -12.67 -10.74 1.78
CA ASP A 107 -11.22 -10.90 1.89
C ASP A 107 -10.49 -9.57 1.62
N TYR A 108 -10.88 -8.87 0.54
CA TYR A 108 -10.29 -7.58 0.19
C TYR A 108 -10.68 -6.46 1.16
N TYR A 109 -11.90 -6.49 1.69
CA TYR A 109 -12.29 -5.56 2.77
C TYR A 109 -11.41 -5.75 4.00
N ALA A 110 -11.25 -6.99 4.46
CA ALA A 110 -10.47 -7.31 5.65
C ALA A 110 -9.00 -6.92 5.49
N SER A 111 -8.38 -7.30 4.37
CA SER A 111 -6.99 -6.94 4.05
C SER A 111 -6.77 -5.44 3.99
N CYS A 112 -7.68 -4.69 3.34
CA CYS A 112 -7.59 -3.24 3.31
C CYS A 112 -7.70 -2.62 4.71
N TYR A 113 -8.66 -3.08 5.50
CA TYR A 113 -8.90 -2.52 6.83
C TYR A 113 -7.71 -2.76 7.76
N GLU A 114 -7.14 -3.96 7.71
CA GLU A 114 -5.93 -4.32 8.43
C GLU A 114 -4.76 -3.38 8.07
N GLN A 115 -4.51 -3.14 6.78
CA GLN A 115 -3.41 -2.28 6.33
C GLN A 115 -3.57 -0.80 6.70
N LEU A 116 -4.80 -0.29 6.79
CA LEU A 116 -5.05 1.13 7.06
C LEU A 116 -5.18 1.46 8.56
N THR A 117 -5.28 0.45 9.43
CA THR A 117 -5.52 0.63 10.87
C THR A 117 -4.41 0.12 11.78
N GLN A 118 -3.39 -0.54 11.22
CA GLN A 118 -2.11 -0.82 11.88
C GLN A 118 -1.21 0.42 11.90
#